data_AF-A0A3D0TZG5-F1
#
_entry.id   AF-A0A3D0TZG5-F1
#
_cell.length_a   1.000
_cell.length_b   1.000
_cell.length_c   1.000
_cell.angle_alpha   90.00
_cell.angle_beta   90.00
_cell.angle_gamma   90.00
#
_symmetry.space_group_name_H-M   'P 1'
#
loop_
_entity.id
_entity.type
_entity.pdbx_description
1 polymer ?
#
loop_
_entity_poly.entity_id
_entity_poly.type
_entity_poly.pdbx_seq_one_letter_code
_entity_poly.pdbx_strand_id
1 'polypeptide(L)'
;MEQYLPVLVLAVLAAAFVLLSITVSRLLAPARETAAKLAPYECGITEQADIPERFPVRFYLVAMLFIMFDIEIVFLYPWAVANDQLGLFGFLAMLLFAGVFFLSFVYELAMGGLEWGPARRAPTVLRRADGAAGATPGVRTVGLEGRTFVEPAERAA
;
A
#
# COMPACT_ATOMS: atom_id res chain seq x y z
N MET A 1 10.01 -18.08 -34.27
CA MET A 1 9.13 -18.84 -33.34
C MET A 1 9.94 -19.70 -32.38
N GLU A 2 10.99 -20.41 -32.85
CA GLU A 2 11.94 -21.17 -32.01
C GLU A 2 12.52 -20.37 -30.83
N GLN A 3 12.74 -19.06 -30.98
CA GLN A 3 13.29 -18.16 -29.95
C GLN A 3 12.37 -17.97 -28.72
N TYR A 4 11.06 -18.21 -28.84
CA TYR A 4 10.11 -18.02 -27.73
C TYR A 4 9.98 -19.25 -26.83
N LEU A 5 10.42 -20.42 -27.31
CA LEU A 5 10.35 -21.67 -26.54
C LEU A 5 11.17 -21.58 -25.24
N PRO A 6 12.43 -21.06 -25.23
CA PRO A 6 13.17 -20.83 -23.99
C PRO A 6 12.45 -19.89 -23.01
N VAL A 7 11.79 -18.84 -23.50
CA VAL A 7 11.06 -17.88 -22.66
C VAL A 7 9.87 -18.56 -21.99
N LEU A 8 9.11 -19.35 -22.76
CA LEU A 8 7.96 -20.09 -22.24
C LEU A 8 8.39 -21.17 -21.24
N VAL A 9 9.46 -21.92 -21.55
CA VAL A 9 10.03 -22.92 -20.63
C VAL A 9 10.49 -22.27 -19.33
N LEU A 10 11.17 -21.11 -19.39
CA LEU A 10 11.59 -20.38 -18.20
C LEU A 10 10.39 -19.90 -17.37
N ALA A 11 9.35 -19.36 -18.02
CA ALA A 11 8.14 -18.92 -17.33
C ALA A 11 7.43 -20.07 -16.61
N VAL A 12 7.32 -21.24 -17.27
CA VAL A 12 6.75 -22.45 -16.67
C VAL A 12 7.61 -22.95 -15.51
N LEU A 13 8.94 -22.97 -15.67
CA LEU A 13 9.86 -23.38 -14.62
C LEU A 13 9.77 -22.45 -13.39
N ALA A 14 9.68 -21.14 -13.61
CA ALA A 14 9.53 -20.15 -12.55
C ALA A 14 8.19 -20.33 -11.80
N ALA A 15 7.09 -20.51 -12.53
CA ALA A 15 5.79 -20.78 -11.93
C ALA A 15 5.78 -22.11 -11.15
N ALA A 16 6.37 -23.17 -11.72
CA ALA A 16 6.52 -24.47 -11.07
C ALA A 16 7.37 -24.37 -9.80
N PHE A 17 8.45 -23.59 -9.83
CA PHE A 17 9.30 -23.36 -8.66
C PHE A 17 8.53 -22.66 -7.53
N VAL A 18 7.75 -21.61 -7.84
CA VAL A 18 6.89 -20.92 -6.85
C VAL A 18 5.87 -21.89 -6.25
N LEU A 19 5.16 -22.64 -7.09
CA LEU A 19 4.15 -23.60 -6.64
C LEU A 19 4.75 -24.72 -5.78
N LEU A 20 5.87 -25.29 -6.21
CA LEU A 20 6.57 -26.34 -5.48
C LEU A 20 7.11 -25.81 -4.16
N SER A 21 7.69 -24.61 -4.14
CA SER A 21 8.18 -23.97 -2.92
C SER A 21 7.06 -23.75 -1.90
N ILE A 22 5.92 -23.21 -2.32
CA ILE A 22 4.74 -23.04 -1.45
C ILE A 22 4.22 -24.39 -0.95
N THR A 23 4.16 -25.39 -1.82
CA THR A 23 3.66 -26.74 -1.47
C THR A 23 4.56 -27.43 -0.46
N VAL A 24 5.87 -27.45 -0.70
CA VAL A 24 6.88 -27.99 0.22
C VAL A 24 6.86 -27.23 1.54
N SER A 25 6.83 -25.89 1.49
CA SER A 25 6.74 -25.07 2.71
C SER A 25 5.51 -25.41 3.55
N ARG A 26 4.36 -25.68 2.93
CA ARG A 26 3.13 -26.07 3.65
C ARG A 26 3.19 -27.49 4.20
N LEU A 27 3.82 -28.42 3.48
CA LEU A 27 4.00 -29.82 3.91
C LEU A 27 4.97 -29.94 5.08
N LEU A 28 6.04 -29.13 5.10
CA LEU A 28 7.04 -29.14 6.16
C LEU A 28 6.66 -28.26 7.36
N ALA A 29 5.78 -27.28 7.18
CA ALA A 29 5.38 -26.38 8.26
C ALA A 29 4.52 -27.11 9.31
N PRO A 30 4.78 -26.88 10.61
CA PRO A 30 3.93 -27.43 11.66
C PRO A 30 2.54 -26.78 11.65
N ALA A 31 1.51 -27.58 11.42
CA ALA A 31 0.11 -27.16 11.38
C ALA A 31 -0.44 -26.86 12.80
N ARG A 32 -0.03 -25.71 13.38
CA ARG A 32 -0.53 -25.21 14.67
C ARG A 32 -1.32 -23.92 14.46
N GLU A 33 -2.53 -24.06 13.97
CA GLU A 33 -3.49 -22.97 13.84
C GLU A 33 -4.08 -22.65 15.21
N THR A 34 -4.14 -21.36 15.55
CA THR A 34 -4.77 -20.87 16.79
C THR A 34 -5.53 -19.61 16.41
N ALA A 35 -6.65 -19.33 17.06
CA ALA A 35 -7.48 -18.15 16.75
C ALA A 35 -6.66 -16.85 16.74
N ALA A 36 -5.70 -16.71 17.66
CA ALA A 36 -4.79 -15.55 17.72
C ALA A 36 -3.83 -15.44 16.52
N LYS A 37 -3.42 -16.55 15.88
CA LYS A 37 -2.56 -16.54 14.67
C LYS A 37 -3.33 -16.22 13.39
N LEU A 38 -4.64 -16.47 13.39
CA LEU A 38 -5.52 -16.23 12.25
C LEU A 38 -6.17 -14.84 12.29
N ALA A 39 -6.13 -14.17 13.45
CA ALA A 39 -6.67 -12.84 13.61
C ALA A 39 -5.83 -11.80 12.83
N PRO A 40 -6.47 -10.78 12.22
CA PRO A 40 -5.77 -9.63 11.67
C PRO A 40 -4.89 -8.94 12.71
N TYR A 41 -3.75 -8.41 12.27
CA TYR A 41 -2.83 -7.71 13.15
C TYR A 41 -3.36 -6.31 13.48
N GLU A 42 -3.73 -6.08 14.74
CA GLU A 42 -4.30 -4.82 15.24
C GLU A 42 -3.62 -4.32 16.54
N CYS A 43 -2.32 -4.53 16.70
CA CYS A 43 -1.53 -4.14 17.88
C CYS A 43 -2.00 -4.70 19.26
N GLY A 44 -2.94 -5.65 19.28
CA GLY A 44 -3.36 -6.38 20.49
C GLY A 44 -4.50 -5.71 21.27
N ILE A 45 -4.96 -4.54 20.83
CA ILE A 45 -6.17 -3.88 21.31
C ILE A 45 -7.24 -3.98 20.22
N THR A 46 -8.16 -4.93 20.37
CA THR A 46 -9.27 -5.09 19.42
C THR A 46 -10.33 -4.04 19.72
N GLU A 47 -10.07 -2.79 19.34
CA GLU A 47 -11.14 -1.85 19.05
C GLU A 47 -11.68 -2.27 17.69
N GLN A 48 -12.99 -2.56 17.59
CA GLN A 48 -13.64 -2.79 16.29
C GLN A 48 -13.49 -1.50 15.47
N ALA A 49 -12.40 -1.42 14.69
CA ALA A 49 -12.15 -0.29 13.83
C ALA A 49 -13.15 -0.39 12.69
N ASP A 50 -14.03 0.60 12.59
CA ASP A 50 -14.88 0.76 11.41
C ASP A 50 -13.98 0.74 10.18
N ILE A 51 -14.19 -0.23 9.30
CA ILE A 51 -13.43 -0.35 8.05
C ILE A 51 -13.63 0.96 7.30
N PRO A 52 -12.56 1.65 6.86
CA PRO A 52 -12.70 2.86 6.08
C PRO A 52 -13.56 2.57 4.84
N GLU A 53 -14.78 3.12 4.81
CA GLU A 53 -15.75 2.85 3.74
C GLU A 53 -15.28 3.41 2.38
N ARG A 54 -14.31 4.34 2.39
CA ARG A 54 -13.82 5.03 1.20
C ARG A 54 -12.30 5.05 1.16
N PHE A 55 -11.74 4.41 0.15
CA PHE A 55 -10.34 4.56 -0.21
C PHE A 55 -10.13 5.91 -0.92
N PRO A 56 -8.96 6.54 -0.73
CA PRO A 56 -8.69 7.85 -1.30
C PRO A 56 -8.47 7.77 -2.81
N VAL A 57 -9.08 8.68 -3.58
CA VAL A 57 -9.06 8.72 -5.05
C VAL A 57 -7.65 8.94 -5.63
N ARG A 58 -6.70 9.40 -4.82
CA ARG A 58 -5.29 9.61 -5.23
C ARG A 58 -4.62 8.40 -5.89
N PHE A 59 -5.00 7.17 -5.51
CA PHE A 59 -4.47 5.97 -6.17
C PHE A 59 -4.96 5.84 -7.61
N TYR A 60 -6.20 6.28 -7.88
CA TYR A 60 -6.75 6.32 -9.23
C TYR A 60 -6.02 7.35 -10.11
N LEU A 61 -5.70 8.54 -9.58
CA LEU A 61 -4.97 9.56 -10.34
C LEU A 61 -3.59 9.05 -10.79
N VAL A 62 -2.85 8.40 -9.89
CA VAL A 62 -1.55 7.79 -10.22
C VAL A 62 -1.70 6.66 -11.24
N ALA A 63 -2.71 5.80 -11.10
CA ALA A 63 -2.95 4.70 -12.05
C ALA A 63 -3.34 5.23 -13.45
N MET A 64 -4.20 6.23 -13.53
CA MET A 64 -4.60 6.87 -14.78
C MET A 64 -3.41 7.53 -15.48
N LEU A 65 -2.56 8.23 -14.71
CA LEU A 65 -1.34 8.83 -15.21
C LEU A 65 -0.36 7.77 -15.74
N PHE A 66 -0.19 6.66 -15.01
CA PHE A 66 0.65 5.54 -15.45
C PHE A 66 0.17 4.95 -16.79
N ILE A 67 -1.14 4.74 -16.96
CA ILE A 67 -1.72 4.23 -18.21
C ILE A 67 -1.44 5.19 -19.38
N MET A 68 -1.56 6.50 -19.14
CA MET A 68 -1.28 7.51 -20.16
C MET A 68 0.21 7.56 -20.55
N PHE A 69 1.12 7.34 -19.60
CA PHE A 69 2.55 7.24 -19.93
C PHE A 69 2.92 5.92 -20.61
N ASP A 70 2.30 4.82 -20.21
CA ASP A 70 2.54 3.51 -20.83
C ASP A 70 2.13 3.53 -22.30
N ILE A 71 0.99 4.15 -22.63
CA ILE A 71 0.58 4.29 -24.04
C ILE A 71 1.54 5.18 -24.84
N GLU A 72 2.12 6.21 -24.24
CA GLU A 72 3.14 7.05 -24.87
C GLU A 72 4.39 6.21 -25.24
N ILE A 73 4.84 5.36 -24.32
CA ILE A 73 5.98 4.46 -24.52
C ILE A 73 5.70 3.45 -25.64
N VAL A 74 4.47 2.91 -25.71
CA VAL A 74 4.05 2.02 -26.80
C VAL A 74 4.17 2.69 -28.17
N PHE A 75 3.95 4.02 -28.28
CA PHE A 75 4.16 4.76 -29.53
C PHE A 75 5.63 5.14 -29.78
N LEU A 76 6.40 5.38 -28.72
CA LEU A 76 7.84 5.65 -28.82
C LEU A 76 8.63 4.45 -29.34
N TYR A 77 8.25 3.22 -28.96
CA TYR A 77 8.98 2.01 -29.35
C TYR A 77 9.10 1.79 -30.86
N PRO A 78 8.01 1.76 -31.66
CA PRO A 78 8.09 1.60 -33.11
C PRO A 78 8.94 2.68 -33.77
N TRP A 79 8.82 3.94 -33.32
CA TRP A 79 9.63 5.03 -33.82
C TRP A 79 11.11 4.85 -33.48
N ALA A 80 11.43 4.48 -32.24
CA ALA A 80 12.81 4.25 -31.82
C ALA A 80 13.50 3.14 -32.62
N VAL A 81 12.76 2.08 -32.96
CA VAL A 81 13.25 0.97 -33.79
C VAL A 81 13.38 1.38 -35.26
N ALA A 82 12.49 2.24 -35.78
CA ALA A 82 12.46 2.64 -37.18
C ALA A 82 13.12 4.02 -37.48
N ASN A 83 13.79 4.62 -36.50
CA ASN A 83 14.26 6.01 -36.58
C ASN A 83 15.18 6.29 -37.79
N ASP A 84 15.96 5.28 -38.20
CA ASP A 84 16.90 5.37 -39.33
C ASP A 84 16.23 5.79 -40.65
N GLN A 85 14.94 5.49 -40.83
CA GLN A 85 14.19 5.84 -42.06
C GLN A 85 13.50 7.22 -41.96
N LEU A 86 13.21 7.71 -40.76
CA LEU A 86 12.44 8.94 -40.57
C LEU A 86 13.32 10.19 -40.36
N GLY A 87 14.57 10.01 -39.94
CA GLY A 87 15.54 11.09 -39.76
C GLY A 87 15.02 12.25 -38.90
N LEU A 88 15.37 13.49 -39.27
CA LEU A 88 15.00 14.68 -38.50
C LEU A 88 13.49 14.92 -38.41
N PHE A 89 12.73 14.54 -39.44
CA PHE A 89 11.28 14.71 -39.45
C PHE A 89 10.62 13.84 -38.38
N GLY A 90 10.95 12.55 -38.32
CA GLY A 90 10.43 11.65 -37.29
C GLY A 90 10.83 12.09 -35.89
N PHE A 91 12.06 12.56 -35.73
CA PHE A 91 12.52 13.12 -34.46
C PHE A 91 11.67 14.32 -34.00
N LEU A 92 11.44 15.30 -34.86
CA LEU A 92 10.62 16.47 -34.52
C LEU A 92 9.16 16.10 -34.26
N ALA A 93 8.59 15.18 -35.07
CA ALA A 93 7.24 14.70 -34.87
C ALA A 93 7.07 13.98 -33.52
N MET A 94 8.04 13.12 -33.16
CA MET A 94 8.02 12.41 -31.89
C MET A 94 8.28 13.34 -30.70
N LEU A 95 9.19 14.31 -30.85
CA LEU A 95 9.43 15.32 -29.83
C LEU A 95 8.17 16.15 -29.55
N LEU A 96 7.41 16.50 -30.58
CA LEU A 96 6.16 17.24 -30.42
C LEU A 96 5.07 16.36 -29.80
N PHE A 97 4.98 15.10 -30.20
CA PHE A 97 4.08 14.11 -29.58
C PHE A 97 4.37 13.96 -28.08
N ALA A 98 5.61 13.61 -27.71
CA ALA A 98 6.03 13.47 -26.32
C ALA A 98 5.88 14.79 -25.55
N GLY A 99 6.18 15.92 -26.21
CA GLY A 99 6.03 17.26 -25.64
C GLY A 99 4.62 17.56 -25.13
N VAL A 100 3.57 17.16 -25.87
CA VAL A 100 2.17 17.39 -25.45
C VAL A 100 1.81 16.57 -24.20
N PHE A 101 2.20 15.29 -24.14
CA PHE A 101 1.96 14.43 -22.98
C PHE A 101 2.80 14.85 -21.77
N PHE A 102 4.06 15.18 -22.00
CA PHE A 102 4.96 15.70 -20.98
C PHE A 102 4.44 17.01 -20.36
N LEU A 103 3.92 17.93 -21.19
CA LEU A 103 3.33 19.17 -20.69
C LEU A 103 2.07 18.91 -19.85
N SER A 104 1.26 17.94 -20.25
CA SER A 104 0.07 17.51 -19.49
C SER A 104 0.45 16.92 -18.13
N PHE A 105 1.54 16.14 -18.07
CA PHE A 105 2.09 15.63 -16.82
C PHE A 105 2.64 16.73 -15.91
N VAL A 106 3.42 17.67 -16.46
CA VAL A 106 3.94 18.81 -15.69
C VAL A 106 2.79 19.66 -15.14
N TYR A 107 1.72 19.83 -15.92
CA TYR A 107 0.51 20.51 -15.47
C TYR A 107 -0.15 19.79 -14.28
N GLU A 108 -0.32 18.47 -14.36
CA GLU A 108 -0.90 17.66 -13.27
C GLU A 108 -0.05 17.72 -11.99
N LEU A 109 1.28 17.70 -12.15
CA LEU A 109 2.23 17.90 -11.05
C LEU A 109 2.07 19.28 -10.41
N ALA A 110 2.00 20.33 -11.23
CA ALA A 110 1.84 21.71 -10.75
C ALA A 110 0.49 21.92 -10.04
N MET A 111 -0.55 21.19 -10.46
CA MET A 111 -1.88 21.21 -9.83
C MET A 111 -1.95 20.39 -8.53
N GLY A 112 -0.88 19.70 -8.14
CA GLY A 112 -0.84 18.90 -6.91
C GLY A 112 -1.56 17.56 -7.02
N GLY A 113 -1.77 17.03 -8.23
CA GLY A 113 -2.41 15.72 -8.45
C GLY A 113 -1.70 14.54 -7.77
N LEU A 114 -0.41 14.74 -7.44
CA LEU A 114 0.44 13.77 -6.72
C LEU A 114 0.75 14.16 -5.27
N GLU A 115 0.05 15.15 -4.70
CA GLU A 115 0.32 15.57 -3.33
C GLU A 115 -0.23 14.54 -2.31
N TRP A 116 0.68 13.93 -1.54
CA TRP A 116 0.37 12.97 -0.47
C TRP A 116 0.33 13.58 0.93
N GLY A 117 0.34 14.91 1.02
CA GLY A 117 0.31 15.63 2.29
C GLY A 117 -0.93 15.29 3.15
N PRO A 118 -0.84 15.41 4.49
CA PRO A 118 -1.98 15.19 5.36
C PRO A 118 -3.12 16.13 4.95
N ALA A 119 -4.28 15.54 4.61
CA ALA A 119 -5.50 16.30 4.40
C ALA A 119 -5.68 17.19 5.63
N ARG A 120 -5.71 18.52 5.45
CA ARG A 120 -5.78 19.47 6.55
C ARG A 120 -6.93 19.05 7.47
N ARG A 121 -6.60 18.57 8.66
CA ARG A 121 -7.61 18.16 9.65
C ARG A 121 -8.47 19.40 9.89
N ALA A 122 -9.76 19.30 9.59
CA ALA A 122 -10.72 20.29 10.06
C ALA A 122 -10.49 20.45 11.57
N PRO A 123 -10.51 21.68 12.11
CA PRO A 123 -10.28 21.88 13.52
C PRO A 123 -11.32 21.06 14.26
N THR A 124 -10.87 20.07 15.03
CA THR A 124 -11.72 19.36 15.97
C THR A 124 -12.29 20.42 16.89
N VAL A 125 -13.55 20.81 16.65
CA VAL A 125 -14.30 21.58 17.61
C VAL A 125 -14.40 20.69 18.82
N LEU A 126 -13.50 20.91 19.79
CA LEU A 126 -13.56 20.31 21.11
C LEU A 126 -14.92 20.66 21.66
N ARG A 127 -15.87 19.74 21.50
CA ARG A 127 -17.13 19.74 22.23
C ARG A 127 -16.71 19.62 23.68
N ARG A 128 -16.63 20.78 24.32
CA ARG A 128 -16.56 20.93 25.77
C ARG A 128 -17.64 20.03 26.35
N ALA A 129 -17.23 18.91 26.93
CA ALA A 129 -18.11 18.13 27.78
C ALA A 129 -18.28 18.97 29.05
N ASP A 130 -19.30 19.82 29.02
CA ASP A 130 -19.83 20.40 30.24
C ASP A 130 -20.44 19.27 31.08
N GLY A 131 -19.93 19.11 32.30
CA GLY A 131 -20.64 18.41 33.38
C GLY A 131 -20.28 16.95 33.60
N ALA A 132 -19.21 16.70 34.36
CA ALA A 132 -19.21 15.66 35.40
C ALA A 132 -18.16 16.01 36.45
N ALA A 133 -18.64 16.39 37.63
CA ALA A 133 -17.86 16.66 38.81
C ALA A 133 -17.23 15.37 39.37
N GLY A 134 -15.99 15.48 39.85
CA GLY A 134 -15.45 14.64 40.92
C GLY A 134 -14.85 13.28 40.54
N ALA A 135 -13.64 13.27 39.96
CA ALA A 135 -12.65 12.21 40.20
C ALA A 135 -11.27 12.68 39.71
N THR A 136 -10.24 12.41 40.50
CA THR A 136 -8.83 12.77 40.29
C THR A 136 -8.37 12.45 38.86
N PRO A 137 -7.80 13.42 38.11
CA PRO A 137 -7.38 13.19 36.75
C PRO A 137 -6.03 12.47 36.75
N GLY A 138 -5.93 11.34 36.05
CA GLY A 138 -4.64 10.98 35.45
C GLY A 138 -4.26 9.51 35.36
N VAL A 139 -4.89 8.59 36.11
CA VAL A 139 -4.50 7.17 36.01
C VAL A 139 -5.72 6.27 36.09
N ARG A 140 -6.17 5.78 34.93
CA ARG A 140 -7.10 4.66 34.87
C ARG A 140 -6.25 3.39 34.87
N THR A 141 -6.02 2.80 36.04
CA THR A 141 -5.35 1.49 36.14
C THR A 141 -6.24 0.43 35.49
N VAL A 142 -5.82 -0.06 34.33
CA VAL A 142 -6.45 -1.18 33.60
C VAL A 142 -5.56 -2.41 33.70
N GLY A 143 -6.16 -3.61 33.85
CA GLY A 143 -5.42 -4.89 33.87
C GLY A 143 -5.17 -5.52 35.25
N LEU A 144 -6.03 -5.26 36.25
CA LEU A 144 -5.97 -5.95 37.55
C LEU A 144 -6.92 -7.15 37.68
N GLU A 145 -7.71 -7.45 36.66
CA GLU A 145 -8.56 -8.64 36.66
C GLU A 145 -7.67 -9.89 36.60
N GLY A 146 -7.62 -10.64 37.70
CA GLY A 146 -6.91 -11.92 37.79
C GLY A 146 -5.56 -11.91 38.51
N ARG A 147 -5.12 -10.80 39.12
CA ARG A 147 -3.91 -10.79 39.98
C ARG A 147 -4.31 -10.83 41.46
N THR A 148 -4.14 -11.98 42.10
CA THR A 148 -4.15 -12.07 43.57
C THR A 148 -2.88 -11.41 44.10
N PHE A 149 -3.00 -10.19 44.60
CA PHE A 149 -1.92 -9.58 45.37
C PHE A 149 -1.80 -10.36 46.68
N VAL A 150 -0.71 -11.11 46.83
CA VAL A 150 -0.32 -11.63 48.14
C VAL A 150 0.18 -10.43 48.94
N GLU A 151 -0.50 -10.16 50.03
CA GLU A 151 -0.23 -9.05 50.93
C GLU A 151 1.16 -9.24 51.59
N PRO A 152 1.99 -8.19 51.75
CA PRO A 152 3.35 -8.33 52.29
C PRO A 152 3.41 -8.74 53.78
N ALA A 153 2.26 -8.85 54.45
CA ALA A 153 2.15 -9.05 55.89
C ALA A 153 2.56 -10.47 56.37
N GLU A 154 2.71 -11.45 55.46
CA GLU A 154 2.93 -12.86 55.83
C GLU A 154 4.42 -13.30 55.84
N ARG A 155 5.38 -12.37 55.77
CA ARG A 155 6.83 -12.67 55.86
C ARG A 155 7.49 -12.29 57.20
N ALA A 156 6.71 -11.97 58.24
CA ALA A 156 7.23 -11.58 59.54
C ALA A 156 6.62 -12.38 60.72
N ALA A 157 6.49 -13.70 60.56
CA ALA A 157 6.28 -14.65 61.65
C ALA A 157 7.22 -15.85 61.49
#